data_AF-A0A8H6IC15-F1
#
_entry.id   AF-A0A8H6IC15-F1
#
_cell.length_a   1.000
_cell.length_b   1.000
_cell.length_c   1.000
_cell.angle_alpha   90.00
_cell.angle_beta   90.00
_cell.angle_gamma   90.00
#
_symmetry.space_group_name_H-M   'P 1'
#
loop_
_entity.id
_entity.type
_entity.pdbx_description
1 polymer ?
#
loop_
_entity_poly.entity_id
_entity_poly.type
_entity_poly.pdbx_seq_one_letter_code
_entity_poly.pdbx_strand_id
1 'polypeptide(L)'
;MTNSGETEQSASKKGVPAAINTAINRLKALCAHLPKSLPLDPPNTKLSFALDEEDVKEEGLAYAFNRQMEVAFAVHSLKSGANIVIAERGQRLDDLIRLFKSMAKLMTENDRAFYLVRWIERCTRAANDAGAKLPNSKKKRHASGNPALENDNGDPESSASRAKKPRLEPPQESIEILDSDDGELDETRTEASMACSTSTSLKPIAPRPILSPDTAPSLSLIPSSQGPVPTRQATLFDVGCRRTSMREAILVQKRVTERYGTSLEERKAKEARVKVEKQTHSQRLNRERQQAFRDRKKEAKLAERAANPGPLPLQPSKDAKEMEDIAMLSRQGGDGWRKERTGSKNGVVVEQKATRVNWYHPLLWVHINDIAARVNFSPSAIEHHLKLQNPALFSRINKGTVSRWISEDKKQWSEATLKNVARGKALAGTGRVGVLSKHPEVVLEIKRQLQQLRDSGIPKGLSAEQPELPHLPRDPEKSQSGSFTIFGNGMQRHRHCAKGLYGGRTLPSSAMP
;
A
#
# COMPACT_ATOMS: atom_id res chain seq x y z
N MET A 1 -57.35 10.74 1.60
CA MET A 1 -56.56 11.98 1.77
C MET A 1 -55.54 11.74 2.89
N THR A 2 -54.39 11.19 2.54
CA THR A 2 -53.31 10.88 3.49
C THR A 2 -52.13 11.79 3.16
N ASN A 3 -51.92 12.77 4.02
CA ASN A 3 -50.80 13.71 3.98
C ASN A 3 -49.52 12.96 4.36
N SER A 4 -48.76 12.53 3.35
CA SER A 4 -47.41 12.00 3.54
C SER A 4 -46.49 13.20 3.78
N GLY A 5 -46.27 13.53 5.05
CA GLY A 5 -45.31 14.55 5.46
C GLY A 5 -43.90 14.16 5.03
N GLU A 6 -43.42 14.76 3.96
CA GLU A 6 -42.00 14.78 3.61
C GLU A 6 -41.26 15.56 4.69
N THR A 7 -40.63 14.83 5.60
CA THR A 7 -39.68 15.39 6.55
C THR A 7 -38.44 15.86 5.78
N GLU A 8 -38.47 17.09 5.25
CA GLU A 8 -37.29 17.78 4.75
C GLU A 8 -36.28 17.91 5.90
N GLN A 9 -35.39 16.92 5.99
CA GLN A 9 -34.21 17.02 6.83
C GLN A 9 -33.40 18.20 6.30
N SER A 10 -33.41 19.31 7.05
CA SER A 10 -32.57 20.47 6.79
C SER A 10 -31.12 20.02 6.72
N ALA A 11 -30.64 19.79 5.50
CA ALA A 11 -29.28 19.35 5.25
C ALA A 11 -28.33 20.45 5.73
N SER A 12 -27.83 20.29 6.96
CA SER A 12 -26.74 21.08 7.50
C SER A 12 -25.69 21.21 6.41
N LYS A 13 -25.43 22.45 5.96
CA LYS A 13 -24.49 22.79 4.90
C LYS A 13 -23.08 22.41 5.36
N LYS A 14 -22.77 21.11 5.33
CA LYS A 14 -21.44 20.59 5.62
C LYS A 14 -20.50 21.17 4.57
N GLY A 15 -19.62 22.06 5.02
CA GLY A 15 -18.62 22.69 4.17
C GLY A 15 -17.78 21.64 3.43
N VAL A 16 -17.21 22.05 2.28
CA VAL A 16 -16.33 21.19 1.49
C VAL A 16 -15.15 20.73 2.37
N PRO A 17 -14.85 19.42 2.45
CA PRO A 17 -13.71 18.93 3.21
C PRO A 17 -12.40 19.63 2.80
N ALA A 18 -11.65 20.13 3.78
CA ALA A 18 -10.42 20.92 3.52
C ALA A 18 -9.39 20.17 2.67
N ALA A 19 -9.32 18.84 2.80
CA ALA A 19 -8.45 17.98 2.00
C ALA A 19 -8.78 18.02 0.50
N ILE A 20 -10.08 17.98 0.16
CA ILE A 20 -10.54 18.05 -1.24
C ILE A 20 -10.22 19.43 -1.82
N ASN A 21 -10.50 20.50 -1.07
CA ASN A 21 -10.20 21.86 -1.52
C ASN A 21 -8.68 22.05 -1.75
N THR A 22 -7.85 21.49 -0.87
CA THR A 22 -6.38 21.49 -1.04
C THR A 22 -5.95 20.75 -2.30
N ALA A 23 -6.55 19.59 -2.59
CA ALA A 23 -6.26 18.80 -3.78
C ALA A 23 -6.69 19.54 -5.08
N ILE A 24 -7.86 20.17 -5.09
CA ILE A 24 -8.33 21.01 -6.21
C ILE A 24 -7.38 22.19 -6.43
N ASN A 25 -6.96 22.87 -5.37
CA ASN A 25 -6.04 24.01 -5.49
C ASN A 25 -4.65 23.57 -5.97
N ARG A 26 -4.18 22.39 -5.56
CA ARG A 26 -2.95 21.80 -6.08
C ARG A 26 -3.07 21.51 -7.58
N LEU A 27 -4.17 20.90 -8.02
CA LEU A 27 -4.42 20.65 -9.44
C LEU A 27 -4.47 21.97 -10.23
N LYS A 28 -5.16 23.00 -9.71
CA LYS A 28 -5.17 24.34 -10.32
C LYS A 28 -3.76 24.88 -10.52
N ALA A 29 -2.92 24.80 -9.48
CA ALA A 29 -1.53 25.25 -9.57
C ALA A 29 -0.72 24.44 -10.61
N LEU A 30 -0.95 23.14 -10.73
CA LEU A 30 -0.31 22.31 -11.76
C LEU A 30 -0.75 22.72 -13.17
N CYS A 31 -2.06 22.93 -13.39
CA CYS A 31 -2.58 23.38 -14.68
C CYS A 31 -2.01 24.76 -15.09
N ALA A 32 -1.81 25.66 -14.12
CA ALA A 32 -1.17 26.96 -14.36
C ALA A 32 0.33 26.87 -14.71
N HIS A 33 0.99 25.77 -14.36
CA HIS A 33 2.42 25.52 -14.58
C HIS A 33 2.69 24.44 -15.63
N LEU A 34 1.73 24.15 -16.51
CA LEU A 34 1.95 23.30 -17.68
C LEU A 34 2.99 23.93 -18.63
N PRO A 35 3.79 23.11 -19.34
CA PRO A 35 4.85 23.62 -20.20
C PRO A 35 4.28 24.44 -21.36
N LYS A 36 5.03 25.46 -21.77
CA LYS A 36 4.65 26.36 -22.89
C LYS A 36 4.60 25.65 -24.25
N SER A 37 5.13 24.43 -24.34
CA SER A 37 5.06 23.58 -25.54
C SER A 37 3.64 23.10 -25.83
N LEU A 38 2.74 23.09 -24.84
CA LEU A 38 1.34 22.76 -25.05
C LEU A 38 0.58 23.97 -25.64
N PRO A 39 -0.29 23.77 -26.64
CA PRO A 39 -1.06 24.84 -27.24
C PRO A 39 -2.01 25.49 -26.22
N LEU A 40 -2.12 26.83 -26.29
CA LEU A 40 -3.04 27.62 -25.48
C LEU A 40 -4.39 27.69 -26.20
N ASP A 41 -5.43 27.12 -25.59
CA ASP A 41 -6.82 27.10 -26.08
C ASP A 41 -6.96 26.81 -27.59
N PRO A 42 -6.57 25.60 -28.05
CA PRO A 42 -6.76 25.21 -29.43
C PRO A 42 -8.25 25.31 -29.84
N PRO A 43 -8.54 25.79 -31.06
CA PRO A 43 -9.93 25.95 -31.53
C PRO A 43 -10.64 24.60 -31.68
N ASN A 44 -9.90 23.55 -32.04
CA ASN A 44 -10.46 22.22 -32.37
C ASN A 44 -10.49 21.24 -31.19
N THR A 45 -10.38 21.72 -29.96
CA THR A 45 -10.35 20.80 -28.82
C THR A 45 -11.73 20.23 -28.53
N LYS A 46 -11.74 18.94 -28.21
CA LYS A 46 -12.90 18.16 -27.74
C LYS A 46 -13.18 18.28 -26.23
N LEU A 47 -12.33 18.95 -25.45
CA LEU A 47 -12.51 19.08 -24.01
C LEU A 47 -13.63 20.08 -23.69
N SER A 48 -14.73 19.57 -23.16
CA SER A 48 -15.86 20.33 -22.64
C SER A 48 -16.21 19.80 -21.26
N PHE A 49 -16.63 20.67 -20.34
CA PHE A 49 -16.89 20.31 -18.93
C PHE A 49 -18.30 20.72 -18.46
N ALA A 50 -19.27 20.77 -19.37
CA ALA A 50 -20.68 20.97 -19.03
C ALA A 50 -21.32 19.64 -18.59
N LEU A 51 -22.11 19.65 -17.52
CA LEU A 51 -22.91 18.49 -17.14
C LEU A 51 -24.19 18.45 -17.97
N ASP A 52 -24.54 17.28 -18.47
CA ASP A 52 -25.82 17.05 -19.13
C ASP A 52 -26.94 17.03 -18.08
N GLU A 53 -27.93 17.91 -18.24
CA GLU A 53 -29.07 18.00 -17.33
C GLU A 53 -29.96 16.76 -17.36
N GLU A 54 -30.03 16.06 -18.50
CA GLU A 54 -30.80 14.83 -18.63
C GLU A 54 -30.15 13.72 -17.80
N ASP A 55 -28.82 13.55 -17.91
CA ASP A 55 -28.08 12.56 -17.11
C ASP A 55 -28.18 12.85 -15.60
N VAL A 56 -28.18 14.13 -15.21
CA VAL A 56 -28.34 14.51 -13.79
C VAL A 56 -29.74 14.14 -13.29
N LYS A 57 -30.78 14.29 -14.12
CA LYS A 57 -32.17 13.93 -13.76
C LYS A 57 -32.40 12.43 -13.73
N GLU A 58 -31.85 11.69 -14.70
CA GLU A 58 -32.11 10.25 -14.85
C GLU A 58 -31.28 9.39 -13.89
N GLU A 59 -29.96 9.62 -13.84
CA GLU A 59 -29.00 8.72 -13.17
C GLU A 59 -28.32 9.39 -11.96
N GLY A 60 -28.54 10.70 -11.79
CA GLY A 60 -28.04 11.49 -10.68
C GLY A 60 -26.68 12.16 -10.95
N LEU A 61 -26.34 13.09 -10.07
CA LEU A 61 -25.18 13.98 -10.21
C LEU A 61 -23.84 13.24 -10.33
N ALA A 62 -23.66 12.15 -9.55
CA ALA A 62 -22.42 11.38 -9.55
C ALA A 62 -22.17 10.65 -10.87
N TYR A 63 -23.23 10.08 -11.45
CA TYR A 63 -23.17 9.43 -12.76
C TYR A 63 -22.87 10.44 -13.86
N ALA A 64 -23.64 11.53 -13.93
CA ALA A 64 -23.46 12.59 -14.93
C ALA A 64 -22.05 13.17 -14.89
N PHE A 65 -21.53 13.45 -13.70
CA PHE A 65 -20.15 13.91 -13.53
C PHE A 65 -19.13 12.89 -14.03
N ASN A 66 -19.27 11.61 -13.65
CA ASN A 66 -18.33 10.59 -14.09
C ASN A 66 -18.35 10.42 -15.62
N ARG A 67 -19.55 10.35 -16.22
CA ARG A 67 -19.72 10.24 -17.67
C ARG A 67 -19.13 11.45 -18.39
N GLN A 68 -19.35 12.66 -17.90
CA GLN A 68 -18.76 13.85 -18.49
C GLN A 68 -17.23 13.80 -18.49
N MET A 69 -16.62 13.35 -17.40
CA MET A 69 -15.17 13.19 -17.31
C MET A 69 -14.64 12.11 -18.27
N GLU A 70 -15.37 11.00 -18.43
CA GLU A 70 -15.02 9.96 -19.39
C GLU A 70 -15.11 10.41 -20.85
N VAL A 71 -16.13 11.21 -21.19
CA VAL A 71 -16.31 11.79 -22.52
C VAL A 71 -15.24 12.84 -22.80
N ALA A 72 -15.02 13.79 -21.87
CA ALA A 72 -14.07 14.88 -22.02
C ALA A 72 -12.64 14.36 -22.26
N PHE A 73 -12.22 13.34 -21.51
CA PHE A 73 -10.89 12.74 -21.66
C PHE A 73 -10.85 11.54 -22.63
N ALA A 74 -11.95 11.27 -23.33
CA ALA A 74 -12.09 10.13 -24.25
C ALA A 74 -11.61 8.79 -23.66
N VAL A 75 -11.91 8.55 -22.37
CA VAL A 75 -11.39 7.39 -21.62
C VAL A 75 -11.83 6.06 -22.22
N HIS A 76 -13.01 6.04 -22.86
CA HIS A 76 -13.50 4.88 -23.62
C HIS A 76 -12.59 4.48 -24.79
N SER A 77 -11.79 5.42 -25.33
CA SER A 77 -10.83 5.15 -26.41
C SER A 77 -9.45 4.76 -25.89
N LEU A 78 -9.20 4.89 -24.59
CA LEU A 78 -7.92 4.54 -23.98
C LEU A 78 -7.84 3.03 -23.72
N LYS A 79 -6.65 2.46 -23.92
CA LYS A 79 -6.37 1.07 -23.52
C LYS A 79 -6.58 0.94 -22.01
N SER A 80 -7.09 -0.21 -21.56
CA SER A 80 -7.33 -0.47 -20.13
C SER A 80 -6.07 -0.20 -19.31
N GLY A 81 -6.17 0.74 -18.36
CA GLY A 81 -5.06 1.15 -17.50
C GLY A 81 -4.19 2.30 -18.03
N ALA A 82 -4.41 2.80 -19.24
CA ALA A 82 -3.73 4.00 -19.72
C ALA A 82 -4.13 5.24 -18.92
N ASN A 83 -3.18 6.15 -18.71
CA ASN A 83 -3.43 7.44 -18.08
C ASN A 83 -4.13 8.39 -19.06
N ILE A 84 -4.94 9.30 -18.53
CA ILE A 84 -5.48 10.41 -19.33
C ILE A 84 -4.34 11.37 -19.69
N VAL A 85 -4.45 12.03 -20.83
CA VAL A 85 -3.42 12.96 -21.34
C VAL A 85 -3.99 14.36 -21.36
N ILE A 86 -3.24 15.33 -20.81
CA ILE A 86 -3.54 16.76 -20.93
C ILE A 86 -2.74 17.30 -22.11
N ALA A 87 -3.43 17.56 -23.21
CA ALA A 87 -2.81 17.97 -24.48
C ALA A 87 -2.84 19.49 -24.72
N GLU A 88 -3.42 20.27 -23.82
CA GLU A 88 -3.61 21.72 -23.97
C GLU A 88 -3.50 22.45 -22.63
N ARG A 89 -3.39 23.76 -22.70
CA ARG A 89 -3.48 24.69 -21.56
C ARG A 89 -4.53 25.76 -21.85
N GLY A 90 -5.03 26.43 -20.82
CA GLY A 90 -5.91 27.60 -20.97
C GLY A 90 -7.25 27.47 -20.24
N GLN A 91 -8.25 28.20 -20.75
CA GLN A 91 -9.55 28.43 -20.10
C GLN A 91 -10.31 27.13 -19.84
N ARG A 92 -10.20 26.13 -20.72
CA ARG A 92 -10.89 24.84 -20.56
C ARG A 92 -10.46 24.08 -19.30
N LEU A 93 -9.17 24.16 -18.94
CA LEU A 93 -8.70 23.56 -17.69
C LEU A 93 -9.17 24.37 -16.47
N ASP A 94 -9.34 25.68 -16.58
CA ASP A 94 -9.96 26.47 -15.52
C ASP A 94 -11.45 26.10 -15.33
N ASP A 95 -12.16 25.78 -16.40
CA ASP A 95 -13.54 25.29 -16.34
C ASP A 95 -13.62 23.92 -15.68
N LEU A 96 -12.65 23.03 -15.92
CA LEU A 96 -12.51 21.78 -15.16
C LEU A 96 -12.33 22.05 -13.65
N ILE A 97 -11.49 23.01 -13.27
CA ILE A 97 -11.31 23.39 -11.85
C ILE A 97 -12.61 23.95 -11.26
N ARG A 98 -13.37 24.75 -12.02
CA ARG A 98 -14.70 25.24 -11.60
C ARG A 98 -15.67 24.09 -11.40
N LEU A 99 -15.74 23.13 -12.33
CA LEU A 99 -16.57 21.94 -12.22
C LEU A 99 -16.25 21.15 -10.95
N PHE A 100 -14.96 20.87 -10.68
CA PHE A 100 -14.54 20.17 -9.46
C PHE A 100 -14.98 20.90 -8.19
N LYS A 101 -14.89 22.24 -8.15
CA LYS A 101 -15.35 23.03 -6.99
C LYS A 101 -16.85 22.97 -6.80
N SER A 102 -17.62 23.01 -7.89
CA SER A 102 -19.08 22.88 -7.84
C SER A 102 -19.48 21.48 -7.35
N MET A 103 -18.88 20.43 -7.90
CA MET A 103 -19.16 19.05 -7.50
C MET A 103 -18.77 18.76 -6.05
N ALA A 104 -17.67 19.35 -5.57
CA ALA A 104 -17.27 19.24 -4.16
C ALA A 104 -18.34 19.78 -3.18
N LYS A 105 -19.16 20.73 -3.61
CA LYS A 105 -20.27 21.30 -2.81
C LYS A 105 -21.56 20.49 -2.94
N LEU A 106 -21.85 20.00 -4.14
CA LEU A 106 -23.15 19.39 -4.47
C LEU A 106 -23.21 17.87 -4.20
N MET A 107 -22.07 17.17 -4.27
CA MET A 107 -22.03 15.71 -4.08
C MET A 107 -22.08 15.28 -2.61
N THR A 108 -22.63 14.09 -2.38
CA THR A 108 -22.60 13.42 -1.08
C THR A 108 -21.16 13.07 -0.67
N GLU A 109 -20.92 12.83 0.61
CA GLU A 109 -19.58 12.49 1.12
C GLU A 109 -19.00 11.21 0.48
N ASN A 110 -19.86 10.20 0.28
CA ASN A 110 -19.47 8.93 -0.34
C ASN A 110 -19.10 9.13 -1.81
N ASP A 111 -19.89 9.90 -2.56
CA ASP A 111 -19.64 10.16 -3.99
C ASP A 111 -18.38 11.01 -4.18
N ARG A 112 -18.15 11.99 -3.28
CA ARG A 112 -16.90 12.77 -3.29
C ARG A 112 -15.68 11.88 -3.10
N ALA A 113 -15.72 10.97 -2.12
CA ALA A 113 -14.61 10.08 -1.85
C ALA A 113 -14.35 9.09 -3.01
N PHE A 114 -15.42 8.62 -3.67
CA PHE A 114 -15.30 7.63 -4.73
C PHE A 114 -14.99 8.23 -6.10
N TYR A 115 -15.77 9.21 -6.57
CA TYR A 115 -15.63 9.78 -7.92
C TYR A 115 -14.70 10.99 -7.93
N LEU A 116 -15.00 12.00 -7.13
CA LEU A 116 -14.34 13.30 -7.21
C LEU A 116 -12.84 13.20 -6.90
N VAL A 117 -12.47 12.56 -5.79
CA VAL A 117 -11.08 12.40 -5.37
C VAL A 117 -10.28 11.61 -6.41
N ARG A 118 -10.85 10.52 -6.95
CA ARG A 118 -10.17 9.71 -7.98
C ARG A 118 -9.92 10.47 -9.27
N TRP A 119 -10.88 11.29 -9.70
CA TRP A 119 -10.71 12.14 -10.88
C TRP A 119 -9.68 13.25 -10.64
N ILE A 120 -9.67 13.89 -9.47
CA ILE A 120 -8.62 14.86 -9.10
C ILE A 120 -7.24 14.20 -9.13
N GLU A 121 -7.10 12.99 -8.58
CA GLU A 121 -5.83 12.24 -8.59
C GLU A 121 -5.39 11.84 -10.00
N ARG A 122 -6.32 11.43 -10.87
CA ARG A 122 -6.03 11.12 -12.27
C ARG A 122 -5.58 12.36 -13.04
N CYS A 123 -6.29 13.48 -12.90
CA CYS A 123 -5.91 14.75 -13.54
C CYS A 123 -4.58 15.28 -12.98
N THR A 124 -4.33 15.11 -11.69
CA THR A 124 -3.05 15.48 -11.07
C THR A 124 -1.90 14.67 -11.66
N ARG A 125 -2.07 13.35 -11.82
CA ARG A 125 -1.06 12.50 -12.49
C ARG A 125 -0.85 12.93 -13.94
N ALA A 126 -1.92 13.12 -14.70
CA ALA A 126 -1.84 13.55 -16.09
C ALA A 126 -1.15 14.92 -16.26
N ALA A 127 -1.37 15.86 -15.34
CA ALA A 127 -0.68 17.15 -15.36
C ALA A 127 0.82 17.00 -15.10
N ASN A 128 1.22 16.14 -14.16
CA ASN A 128 2.63 15.85 -13.91
C ASN A 128 3.28 15.13 -15.10
N ASP A 129 2.59 14.15 -15.69
CA ASP A 129 3.04 13.40 -16.86
C ASP A 129 3.20 14.33 -18.08
N ALA A 130 2.34 15.35 -18.20
CA ALA A 130 2.45 16.44 -19.18
C ALA A 130 3.57 17.45 -18.86
N GLY A 131 4.37 17.22 -17.82
CA GLY A 131 5.54 18.05 -17.48
C GLY A 131 5.25 19.24 -16.56
N ALA A 132 4.06 19.34 -15.95
CA ALA A 132 3.81 20.39 -14.97
C ALA A 132 4.72 20.24 -13.75
N LYS A 133 5.45 21.30 -13.41
CA LYS A 133 6.31 21.36 -12.22
C LYS A 133 5.87 22.52 -11.36
N LEU A 134 5.41 22.25 -10.14
CA LEU A 134 5.18 23.31 -9.17
C LEU A 134 6.53 23.94 -8.83
N PRO A 135 6.67 25.28 -8.91
CA PRO A 135 7.87 25.92 -8.40
C PRO A 135 7.98 25.53 -6.93
N ASN A 136 9.08 24.85 -6.58
CA ASN A 136 9.41 24.60 -5.18
C ASN A 136 9.36 25.96 -4.51
N SER A 137 8.33 26.21 -3.71
CA SER A 137 8.25 27.45 -2.96
C SER A 137 9.44 27.38 -2.01
N LYS A 138 10.54 28.01 -2.42
CA LYS A 138 11.65 28.27 -1.53
C LYS A 138 10.97 29.03 -0.41
N LYS A 139 10.75 28.37 0.73
CA LYS A 139 10.29 29.00 1.96
C LYS A 139 11.15 30.24 2.05
N LYS A 140 10.56 31.39 1.74
CA LYS A 140 11.19 32.69 1.91
C LYS A 140 11.37 32.71 3.42
N ARG A 141 12.55 32.28 3.87
CA ARG A 141 12.96 32.39 5.26
C ARG A 141 12.85 33.88 5.46
N HIS A 142 11.76 34.31 6.07
CA HIS A 142 11.69 35.63 6.65
C HIS A 142 12.89 35.67 7.57
N ALA A 143 13.94 36.33 7.11
CA ALA A 143 14.94 36.86 8.01
C ALA A 143 14.11 37.74 8.95
N SER A 144 13.87 37.24 10.14
CA SER A 144 13.38 38.01 11.27
C SER A 144 14.47 39.01 11.60
N GLY A 145 14.57 40.07 10.81
CA GLY A 145 15.21 41.31 11.20
C GLY A 145 14.21 42.06 12.07
N ASN A 146 14.56 42.23 13.34
CA ASN A 146 13.90 43.16 14.25
C ASN A 146 13.77 44.54 13.58
N PRO A 147 12.59 45.18 13.57
CA PRO A 147 12.50 46.61 13.38
C PRO A 147 12.68 47.25 14.76
N ALA A 148 13.89 47.70 15.07
CA ALA A 148 14.14 48.55 16.22
C ALA A 148 14.91 49.79 15.76
N LEU A 149 14.12 50.87 15.64
CA LEU A 149 14.47 52.28 15.81
C LEU A 149 15.34 52.94 14.74
N GLU A 150 14.65 53.75 13.93
CA GLU A 150 15.16 54.95 13.29
C GLU A 150 15.73 55.92 14.36
N ASN A 151 16.96 56.39 14.11
CA ASN A 151 17.50 57.72 14.40
C ASN A 151 18.77 57.79 13.54
N ASP A 152 18.76 58.51 12.43
CA ASP A 152 19.00 59.97 12.29
C ASP A 152 20.50 60.29 12.09
N ASN A 153 20.74 61.02 10.99
CA ASN A 153 21.91 61.79 10.56
C ASN A 153 23.26 61.12 10.18
N GLY A 154 23.72 61.44 8.95
CA GLY A 154 25.14 61.71 8.68
C GLY A 154 25.80 60.97 7.50
N ASP A 155 25.65 61.52 6.29
CA ASP A 155 26.67 61.69 5.23
C ASP A 155 27.46 60.51 4.57
N PRO A 156 28.01 60.74 3.36
CA PRO A 156 28.34 59.70 2.38
C PRO A 156 29.84 59.33 2.36
N GLU A 157 30.17 58.38 1.47
CA GLU A 157 31.51 57.87 1.12
C GLU A 157 32.02 56.66 1.93
N SER A 158 32.00 55.49 1.30
CA SER A 158 33.22 54.86 0.79
C SER A 158 33.00 53.41 0.34
N SER A 159 33.43 53.19 -0.89
CA SER A 159 34.00 51.96 -1.47
C SER A 159 34.40 50.84 -0.50
N ALA A 160 33.92 49.61 -0.76
CA ALA A 160 34.76 48.41 -0.71
C ALA A 160 34.10 47.22 -1.43
N SER A 161 34.65 46.92 -2.60
CA SER A 161 34.49 45.71 -3.40
C SER A 161 34.65 44.42 -2.59
N ARG A 162 33.65 43.53 -2.62
CA ARG A 162 33.80 42.15 -2.13
C ARG A 162 33.81 41.16 -3.29
N ALA A 163 34.96 40.48 -3.41
CA ALA A 163 35.37 39.59 -4.48
C ALA A 163 34.35 38.50 -4.84
N LYS A 164 34.07 38.39 -6.14
CA LYS A 164 33.43 37.24 -6.76
C LYS A 164 34.42 36.06 -6.79
N LYS A 165 34.09 34.96 -6.12
CA LYS A 165 34.75 33.66 -6.33
C LYS A 165 34.38 33.14 -7.73
N PRO A 166 35.34 32.71 -8.57
CA PRO A 166 35.03 32.06 -9.83
C PRO A 166 34.46 30.67 -9.56
N ARG A 167 33.31 30.39 -10.17
CA ARG A 167 32.64 29.09 -10.18
C ARG A 167 33.29 28.27 -11.30
N LEU A 168 34.05 27.25 -10.91
CA LEU A 168 34.53 26.20 -11.80
C LEU A 168 33.33 25.49 -12.46
N GLU A 169 33.32 25.46 -13.78
CA GLU A 169 32.46 24.58 -14.57
C GLU A 169 33.04 23.15 -14.56
N PRO A 170 32.21 22.11 -14.45
CA PRO A 170 32.64 20.74 -14.71
C PRO A 170 32.70 20.44 -16.23
N PRO A 171 33.59 19.53 -16.67
CA PRO A 171 33.80 19.25 -18.09
C PRO A 171 32.59 18.53 -18.71
N GLN A 172 32.29 18.88 -19.96
CA GLN A 172 31.41 18.09 -20.83
C GLN A 172 32.16 16.82 -21.26
N GLU A 173 31.70 15.66 -20.81
CA GLU A 173 32.03 14.38 -21.44
C GLU A 173 30.97 14.07 -22.50
N SER A 174 31.43 14.07 -23.75
CA SER A 174 30.75 13.54 -24.93
C SER A 174 30.73 12.02 -24.85
N ILE A 175 29.54 11.41 -24.80
CA ILE A 175 29.36 9.97 -24.96
C ILE A 175 29.17 9.69 -26.45
N GLU A 176 30.19 9.08 -27.05
CA GLU A 176 30.13 8.47 -28.37
C GLU A 176 29.26 7.20 -28.32
N ILE A 177 28.31 7.10 -29.24
CA ILE A 177 27.48 5.91 -29.46
C ILE A 177 28.28 4.99 -30.39
N LEU A 178 28.77 3.89 -29.85
CA LEU A 178 29.29 2.75 -30.63
C LEU A 178 28.12 1.81 -30.93
N ASP A 179 27.76 1.74 -32.22
CA ASP A 179 27.02 0.62 -32.80
C ASP A 179 27.88 -0.64 -32.68
N SER A 180 27.30 -1.71 -32.12
CA SER A 180 27.82 -3.07 -32.30
C SER A 180 26.64 -3.95 -32.71
N ASP A 181 26.55 -4.06 -34.04
CA ASP A 181 26.03 -5.20 -34.78
C ASP A 181 26.77 -6.48 -34.34
N ASP A 182 26.03 -7.56 -34.13
CA ASP A 182 26.49 -8.94 -34.33
C ASP A 182 25.31 -9.89 -34.09
N GLY A 183 24.83 -10.47 -35.17
CA GLY A 183 23.93 -11.61 -35.17
C GLY A 183 24.69 -12.93 -35.14
N GLU A 184 24.03 -13.97 -34.65
CA GLU A 184 24.04 -15.37 -35.13
C GLU A 184 23.01 -16.13 -34.27
N LEU A 185 21.91 -16.60 -34.87
CA LEU A 185 21.72 -17.99 -35.30
C LEU A 185 22.05 -19.03 -34.22
N ASP A 186 21.01 -19.62 -33.62
CA ASP A 186 20.95 -21.08 -33.60
C ASP A 186 19.51 -21.60 -33.51
N GLU A 187 19.25 -22.57 -34.36
CA GLU A 187 18.02 -23.34 -34.52
C GLU A 187 17.99 -24.45 -33.46
N THR A 188 16.87 -24.64 -32.76
CA THR A 188 16.47 -26.02 -32.41
C THR A 188 14.95 -26.17 -32.43
N ARG A 189 14.56 -26.99 -33.40
CA ARG A 189 13.26 -27.55 -33.73
C ARG A 189 12.90 -28.64 -32.71
N THR A 190 11.70 -28.60 -32.12
CA THR A 190 10.98 -29.84 -31.76
C THR A 190 9.45 -29.64 -31.78
N GLU A 191 8.91 -30.15 -32.87
CA GLU A 191 7.59 -30.72 -33.18
C GLU A 191 6.55 -30.87 -32.05
N ALA A 192 5.34 -30.32 -32.28
CA ALA A 192 4.07 -31.08 -32.35
C ALA A 192 2.89 -30.10 -32.52
N SER A 193 2.38 -29.98 -33.75
CA SER A 193 1.13 -29.28 -34.07
C SER A 193 0.19 -30.26 -34.76
N MET A 194 -0.97 -30.50 -34.14
CA MET A 194 -2.08 -31.23 -34.74
C MET A 194 -2.94 -30.30 -35.60
N ALA A 195 -3.32 -30.84 -36.74
CA ALA A 195 -4.01 -30.24 -37.86
C ALA A 195 -5.43 -29.73 -37.56
N CYS A 196 -5.86 -28.72 -38.32
CA CYS A 196 -7.21 -28.71 -38.90
C CYS A 196 -7.21 -27.90 -40.20
N SER A 197 -7.41 -28.61 -41.31
CA SER A 197 -7.56 -28.07 -42.66
C SER A 197 -9.04 -27.76 -42.94
N THR A 198 -9.32 -26.61 -43.56
CA THR A 198 -10.41 -26.50 -44.55
C THR A 198 -9.98 -25.55 -45.67
N SER A 199 -10.07 -26.05 -46.90
CA SER A 199 -9.68 -25.38 -48.14
C SER A 199 -10.91 -24.98 -48.95
N THR A 200 -10.85 -23.85 -49.67
CA THR A 200 -11.67 -23.50 -50.85
C THR A 200 -10.97 -22.28 -51.47
N SER A 201 -10.20 -22.29 -52.57
CA SER A 201 -10.28 -22.82 -53.94
C SER A 201 -11.09 -21.95 -54.93
N LEU A 202 -10.36 -21.54 -55.99
CA LEU A 202 -10.74 -20.94 -57.30
C LEU A 202 -10.94 -19.41 -57.33
N LYS A 203 -10.49 -18.60 -58.31
CA LYS A 203 -9.66 -18.67 -59.54
C LYS A 203 -9.46 -17.20 -60.02
N PRO A 204 -8.39 -16.82 -60.76
CA PRO A 204 -8.19 -15.44 -61.24
C PRO A 204 -8.70 -15.23 -62.69
N ILE A 205 -9.35 -14.09 -62.96
CA ILE A 205 -9.81 -13.69 -64.31
C ILE A 205 -8.96 -12.53 -64.83
N ALA A 206 -8.51 -12.67 -66.07
CA ALA A 206 -7.66 -11.78 -66.85
C ALA A 206 -8.41 -10.55 -67.43
N PRO A 207 -7.71 -9.52 -67.94
CA PRO A 207 -8.28 -8.22 -68.29
C PRO A 207 -8.65 -8.10 -69.78
N ARG A 208 -9.59 -7.21 -70.10
CA ARG A 208 -9.91 -6.79 -71.48
C ARG A 208 -10.28 -5.30 -71.58
N PRO A 209 -10.21 -4.71 -72.80
CA PRO A 209 -9.62 -3.40 -73.01
C PRO A 209 -10.61 -2.27 -73.38
N ILE A 210 -9.99 -1.09 -73.49
CA ILE A 210 -10.40 0.24 -73.95
C ILE A 210 -11.24 0.23 -75.26
N LEU A 211 -12.27 1.08 -75.31
CA LEU A 211 -12.66 1.89 -76.49
C LEU A 211 -13.65 3.01 -76.08
N SER A 212 -13.44 4.19 -76.67
CA SER A 212 -14.07 5.49 -76.42
C SER A 212 -15.27 5.75 -77.37
N PRO A 213 -15.68 7.01 -77.66
CA PRO A 213 -16.78 7.77 -77.06
C PRO A 213 -17.94 8.04 -78.06
N ASP A 214 -19.12 8.48 -77.61
CA ASP A 214 -19.76 9.70 -78.14
C ASP A 214 -21.13 10.04 -77.51
N THR A 215 -21.40 11.35 -77.51
CA THR A 215 -22.71 12.03 -77.44
C THR A 215 -23.40 12.21 -76.07
N ALA A 216 -23.18 13.41 -75.50
CA ALA A 216 -23.99 14.09 -74.48
C ALA A 216 -25.40 14.47 -75.05
N PRO A 217 -26.46 14.80 -74.25
CA PRO A 217 -26.38 15.89 -73.27
C PRO A 217 -27.26 15.79 -72.00
N SER A 218 -26.93 16.70 -71.06
CA SER A 218 -27.85 17.45 -70.19
C SER A 218 -28.06 16.99 -68.73
N LEU A 219 -27.38 17.75 -67.83
CA LEU A 219 -27.84 18.31 -66.54
C LEU A 219 -28.43 17.32 -65.51
N SER A 220 -27.91 17.15 -64.29
CA SER A 220 -27.45 18.15 -63.32
C SER A 220 -26.82 17.50 -62.08
N LEU A 221 -25.80 18.16 -61.51
CA LEU A 221 -25.32 18.13 -60.11
C LEU A 221 -25.12 16.77 -59.39
N ILE A 222 -23.84 16.43 -59.22
CA ILE A 222 -23.30 15.55 -58.17
C ILE A 222 -22.65 16.45 -57.10
N PRO A 223 -22.70 16.10 -55.81
CA PRO A 223 -21.48 16.14 -55.02
C PRO A 223 -21.25 14.77 -54.33
N SER A 224 -20.16 14.08 -54.61
CA SER A 224 -18.77 14.33 -54.21
C SER A 224 -18.44 13.67 -52.86
N SER A 225 -17.46 12.75 -52.95
CA SER A 225 -16.62 12.15 -51.92
C SER A 225 -17.28 11.24 -50.87
N GLN A 226 -17.34 9.93 -51.17
CA GLN A 226 -17.29 8.90 -50.14
C GLN A 226 -15.83 8.45 -49.95
N GLY A 227 -15.21 8.94 -48.87
CA GLY A 227 -13.99 8.33 -48.33
C GLY A 227 -14.30 6.98 -47.68
N PRO A 228 -13.27 6.18 -47.35
CA PRO A 228 -13.43 4.86 -46.76
C PRO A 228 -14.22 4.96 -45.45
N VAL A 229 -15.44 4.44 -45.46
CA VAL A 229 -16.34 4.46 -44.31
C VAL A 229 -15.68 3.67 -43.19
N PRO A 230 -15.39 4.28 -42.03
CA PRO A 230 -14.83 3.56 -40.90
C PRO A 230 -15.82 2.48 -40.49
N THR A 231 -15.38 1.23 -40.49
CA THR A 231 -16.11 0.05 -40.04
C THR A 231 -16.38 0.19 -38.54
N ARG A 232 -17.35 1.04 -38.18
CA ARG A 232 -17.90 1.13 -36.84
C ARG A 232 -18.59 -0.21 -36.60
N GLN A 233 -18.08 -1.01 -35.67
CA GLN A 233 -18.82 -2.15 -35.16
C GLN A 233 -20.19 -1.64 -34.72
N ALA A 234 -21.22 -2.01 -35.47
CA ALA A 234 -22.61 -1.72 -35.13
C ALA A 234 -22.83 -2.26 -33.72
N THR A 235 -23.18 -1.37 -32.81
CA THR A 235 -23.52 -1.76 -31.45
C THR A 235 -24.82 -2.55 -31.50
N LEU A 236 -25.06 -3.43 -30.54
CA LEU A 236 -26.25 -4.29 -30.52
C LEU A 236 -27.57 -3.49 -30.64
N PHE A 237 -27.55 -2.20 -30.28
CA PHE A 237 -28.67 -1.27 -30.39
C PHE A 237 -28.91 -0.75 -31.82
N ASP A 238 -27.89 -0.74 -32.68
CA ASP A 238 -27.99 -0.31 -34.08
C ASP A 238 -28.80 -1.32 -34.94
N VAL A 239 -28.97 -2.55 -34.44
CA VAL A 239 -29.78 -3.62 -35.08
C VAL A 239 -31.25 -3.57 -34.63
N GLY A 240 -31.68 -2.49 -33.96
CA GLY A 240 -33.06 -2.33 -33.51
C GLY A 240 -33.43 -3.15 -32.27
N CYS A 241 -32.44 -3.62 -31.49
CA CYS A 241 -32.72 -4.19 -30.17
C CYS A 241 -33.25 -3.09 -29.25
N ARG A 242 -34.58 -3.03 -29.09
CA ARG A 242 -35.23 -2.16 -28.11
C ARG A 242 -34.71 -2.50 -26.72
N ARG A 243 -34.47 -1.48 -25.88
CA ARG A 243 -34.15 -1.68 -24.46
C ARG A 243 -35.26 -2.54 -23.85
N THR A 244 -34.92 -3.74 -23.40
CA THR A 244 -35.84 -4.59 -22.67
C THR A 244 -36.27 -3.84 -21.42
N SER A 245 -37.58 -3.67 -21.27
CA SER A 245 -38.10 -3.06 -20.04
C SER A 245 -37.75 -3.94 -18.85
N MET A 246 -37.61 -3.35 -17.65
CA MET A 246 -37.33 -4.13 -16.44
C MET A 246 -38.37 -5.24 -16.21
N ARG A 247 -39.61 -4.99 -16.61
CA ARG A 247 -40.72 -5.96 -16.53
C ARG A 247 -40.55 -7.13 -17.50
N GLU A 248 -40.11 -6.87 -18.73
CA GLU A 248 -39.77 -7.91 -19.71
C GLU A 248 -38.56 -8.71 -19.28
N ALA A 249 -37.54 -8.07 -18.71
CA ALA A 249 -36.35 -8.76 -18.20
C ALA A 249 -36.73 -9.78 -17.10
N ILE A 250 -37.62 -9.39 -16.17
CA ILE A 250 -38.14 -10.28 -15.13
C ILE A 250 -38.93 -11.44 -15.74
N LEU A 251 -39.77 -11.19 -16.75
CA LEU A 251 -40.57 -12.23 -17.42
C LEU A 251 -39.70 -13.22 -18.21
N VAL A 252 -38.70 -12.73 -18.93
CA VAL A 252 -37.73 -13.57 -19.65
C VAL A 252 -36.94 -14.40 -18.64
N GLN A 253 -36.49 -13.80 -17.55
CA GLN A 253 -35.78 -14.52 -16.49
C GLN A 253 -36.65 -15.61 -15.87
N LYS A 254 -37.93 -15.32 -15.59
CA LYS A 254 -38.90 -16.30 -15.08
C LYS A 254 -39.09 -17.48 -16.04
N ARG A 255 -39.25 -17.20 -17.34
CA ARG A 255 -39.41 -18.20 -18.42
C ARG A 255 -38.17 -19.09 -18.57
N VAL A 256 -36.97 -18.53 -18.38
CA VAL A 256 -35.70 -19.26 -18.39
C VAL A 256 -35.61 -20.16 -17.15
N THR A 257 -35.94 -19.68 -15.95
CA THR A 257 -35.98 -20.54 -14.75
C THR A 257 -36.99 -21.68 -14.87
N GLU A 258 -38.18 -21.43 -15.45
CA GLU A 258 -39.19 -22.46 -15.69
C GLU A 258 -38.73 -23.48 -16.74
N ARG A 259 -38.07 -23.05 -17.83
CA ARG A 259 -37.58 -23.96 -18.89
C ARG A 259 -36.41 -24.83 -18.47
N TYR A 260 -35.46 -24.29 -17.71
CA TYR A 260 -34.20 -24.98 -17.43
C TYR A 260 -34.19 -25.71 -16.09
N GLY A 261 -35.25 -25.61 -15.28
CA GLY A 261 -35.46 -26.41 -14.07
C GLY A 261 -34.41 -26.24 -12.96
N THR A 262 -33.34 -25.48 -13.20
CA THR A 262 -32.35 -25.14 -12.19
C THR A 262 -33.01 -24.23 -11.19
N SER A 263 -33.23 -24.75 -9.98
CA SER A 263 -33.66 -23.98 -8.82
C SER A 263 -32.85 -22.69 -8.75
N LEU A 264 -33.52 -21.55 -8.53
CA LEU A 264 -32.88 -20.25 -8.36
C LEU A 264 -31.77 -20.33 -7.28
N GLU A 265 -31.96 -21.18 -6.27
CA GLU A 265 -30.99 -21.44 -5.22
C GLU A 265 -29.74 -22.14 -5.73
N GLU A 266 -29.89 -23.12 -6.62
CA GLU A 266 -28.75 -23.86 -7.19
C GLU A 266 -27.89 -22.96 -8.08
N ARG A 267 -28.52 -22.05 -8.84
CA ARG A 267 -27.80 -21.04 -9.62
C ARG A 267 -27.08 -20.04 -8.71
N LYS A 268 -27.74 -19.54 -7.66
CA LYS A 268 -27.10 -18.68 -6.66
C LYS A 268 -25.93 -19.38 -5.97
N ALA A 269 -26.07 -20.67 -5.65
CA ALA A 269 -25.00 -21.48 -5.06
C ALA A 269 -23.81 -21.67 -6.02
N LYS A 270 -24.06 -21.92 -7.31
CA LYS A 270 -23.03 -22.00 -8.35
C LYS A 270 -22.32 -20.66 -8.55
N GLU A 271 -23.07 -19.55 -8.64
CA GLU A 271 -22.50 -18.20 -8.74
C GLU A 271 -21.66 -17.84 -7.50
N ALA A 272 -22.11 -18.21 -6.31
CA ALA A 272 -21.36 -18.03 -5.07
C ALA A 272 -20.05 -18.84 -5.06
N ARG A 273 -20.08 -20.11 -5.50
CA ARG A 273 -18.88 -20.95 -5.64
C ARG A 273 -17.87 -20.34 -6.61
N VAL A 274 -18.32 -19.96 -7.80
CA VAL A 274 -17.46 -19.30 -8.81
C VAL A 274 -16.87 -18.00 -8.27
N LYS A 275 -17.64 -17.22 -7.49
CA LYS A 275 -17.16 -15.98 -6.87
C LYS A 275 -16.08 -16.24 -5.83
N VAL A 276 -16.24 -17.26 -4.98
CA VAL A 276 -15.25 -17.68 -4.00
C VAL A 276 -13.97 -18.17 -4.70
N GLU A 277 -14.09 -19.00 -5.74
CA GLU A 277 -12.94 -19.49 -6.53
C GLU A 277 -12.18 -18.35 -7.23
N LYS A 278 -12.90 -17.39 -7.83
CA LYS A 278 -12.28 -16.19 -8.40
C LYS A 278 -11.55 -15.37 -7.35
N GLN A 279 -12.12 -15.24 -6.15
CA GLN A 279 -11.52 -14.50 -5.05
C GLN A 279 -10.26 -15.20 -4.52
N THR A 280 -10.29 -16.52 -4.33
CA THR A 280 -9.12 -17.29 -3.88
C THR A 280 -8.02 -17.30 -4.94
N HIS A 281 -8.37 -17.45 -6.21
CA HIS A 281 -7.43 -17.36 -7.33
C HIS A 281 -6.77 -15.98 -7.41
N SER A 282 -7.54 -14.90 -7.28
CA SER A 282 -7.02 -13.53 -7.23
C SER A 282 -6.07 -13.30 -6.05
N GLN A 283 -6.41 -13.81 -4.86
CA GLN A 283 -5.53 -13.74 -3.69
C GLN A 283 -4.22 -14.51 -3.90
N ARG A 284 -4.28 -15.68 -4.53
CA ARG A 284 -3.09 -16.48 -4.88
C ARG A 284 -2.18 -15.73 -5.84
N LEU A 285 -2.71 -15.19 -6.94
CA LEU A 285 -1.95 -14.38 -7.89
C LEU A 285 -1.31 -13.15 -7.24
N ASN A 286 -2.00 -12.49 -6.32
CA ASN A 286 -1.44 -11.36 -5.58
C ASN A 286 -0.29 -11.76 -4.66
N ARG A 287 -0.37 -12.93 -4.01
CA ARG A 287 0.74 -13.49 -3.21
C ARG A 287 1.95 -13.81 -4.09
N GLU A 288 1.73 -14.45 -5.23
CA GLU A 288 2.78 -14.79 -6.20
C GLU A 288 3.46 -13.53 -6.75
N ARG A 289 2.69 -12.48 -7.10
CA ARG A 289 3.24 -11.17 -7.52
C ARG A 289 4.09 -10.51 -6.43
N GLN A 290 3.64 -10.53 -5.18
CA GLN A 290 4.41 -9.97 -4.06
C GLN A 290 5.69 -10.76 -3.79
N GLN A 291 5.66 -12.08 -3.94
CA GLN A 291 6.82 -12.93 -3.79
C GLN A 291 7.84 -12.66 -4.91
N ALA A 292 7.41 -12.67 -6.17
CA ALA A 292 8.25 -12.32 -7.31
C ALA A 292 8.89 -10.93 -7.18
N PHE A 293 8.14 -9.93 -6.68
CA PHE A 293 8.70 -8.61 -6.40
C PHE A 293 9.78 -8.63 -5.31
N ARG A 294 9.57 -9.38 -4.23
CA ARG A 294 10.56 -9.53 -3.15
C ARG A 294 11.81 -10.24 -3.65
N ASP A 295 11.66 -11.25 -4.50
CA ASP A 295 12.78 -12.02 -5.02
C ASP A 295 13.58 -11.21 -6.04
N ARG A 296 12.92 -10.50 -6.97
CA ARG A 296 13.60 -9.50 -7.85
C ARG A 296 14.35 -8.44 -7.05
N LYS A 297 13.79 -7.99 -5.92
CA LYS A 297 14.47 -7.01 -5.05
C LYS A 297 15.68 -7.60 -4.32
N LYS A 298 15.65 -8.89 -3.97
CA LYS A 298 16.82 -9.59 -3.40
C LYS A 298 17.89 -9.80 -4.47
N GLU A 299 17.50 -10.24 -5.65
CA GLU A 299 18.38 -10.42 -6.81
C GLU A 299 19.05 -9.11 -7.19
N ALA A 300 18.29 -8.02 -7.31
CA ALA A 300 18.86 -6.70 -7.58
C ALA A 300 19.88 -6.27 -6.51
N LYS A 301 19.63 -6.55 -5.22
CA LYS A 301 20.60 -6.28 -4.15
C LYS A 301 21.83 -7.18 -4.19
N LEU A 302 21.68 -8.43 -4.62
CA LEU A 302 22.80 -9.35 -4.79
C LEU A 302 23.65 -8.94 -6.01
N ALA A 303 23.01 -8.56 -7.11
CA ALA A 303 23.65 -8.02 -8.31
C ALA A 303 24.37 -6.70 -8.02
N GLU A 304 23.76 -5.78 -7.26
CA GLU A 304 24.39 -4.52 -6.83
C GLU A 304 25.64 -4.78 -5.97
N ARG A 305 25.58 -5.78 -5.07
CA ARG A 305 26.75 -6.22 -4.29
C ARG A 305 27.84 -6.90 -5.13
N ALA A 306 27.47 -7.59 -6.20
CA ALA A 306 28.41 -8.24 -7.10
C ALA A 306 29.07 -7.24 -8.07
N ALA A 307 28.31 -6.26 -8.56
CA ALA A 307 28.78 -5.24 -9.50
C ALA A 307 29.65 -4.17 -8.84
N ASN A 308 29.39 -3.87 -7.57
CA ASN A 308 30.26 -3.03 -6.74
C ASN A 308 30.80 -3.86 -5.58
N PRO A 309 31.90 -4.60 -5.76
CA PRO A 309 32.69 -5.12 -4.66
C PRO A 309 33.38 -3.94 -3.97
N GLY A 310 32.58 -3.11 -3.29
CA GLY A 310 33.07 -1.96 -2.56
C GLY A 310 34.11 -2.41 -1.52
N PRO A 311 35.08 -1.55 -1.20
CA PRO A 311 36.12 -1.86 -0.23
C PRO A 311 35.48 -2.34 1.07
N LEU A 312 36.07 -3.40 1.64
CA LEU A 312 35.67 -4.03 2.90
C LEU A 312 35.14 -2.97 3.88
N PRO A 313 33.96 -3.18 4.48
CA PRO A 313 33.36 -2.19 5.35
C PRO A 313 34.37 -1.81 6.44
N LEU A 314 34.81 -0.54 6.39
CA LEU A 314 35.56 0.11 7.46
C LEU A 314 34.91 -0.30 8.77
N GLN A 315 35.69 -1.02 9.58
CA GLN A 315 35.24 -1.47 10.87
C GLN A 315 34.62 -0.28 11.60
N PRO A 316 33.37 -0.39 12.09
CA PRO A 316 32.78 0.69 12.86
C PRO A 316 33.74 1.02 14.01
N SER A 317 34.17 2.28 14.06
CA SER A 317 35.00 2.84 15.12
C SER A 317 34.52 2.34 16.47
N LYS A 318 35.44 1.79 17.26
CA LYS A 318 35.16 1.10 18.55
C LYS A 318 34.51 2.01 19.61
N ASP A 319 34.41 3.31 19.35
CA ASP A 319 34.07 4.31 20.37
C ASP A 319 32.55 4.64 20.45
N ALA A 320 31.71 3.96 19.65
CA ALA A 320 30.25 3.95 19.84
C ALA A 320 29.74 2.71 20.60
N LYS A 321 30.65 1.98 21.26
CA LYS A 321 30.30 0.93 22.22
C LYS A 321 30.05 1.58 23.59
N GLU A 322 29.08 1.02 24.32
CA GLU A 322 28.71 1.36 25.70
C GLU A 322 27.65 2.45 25.91
N MET A 323 26.70 2.61 24.98
CA MET A 323 25.33 2.55 25.50
C MET A 323 24.87 1.10 25.41
N GLU A 324 24.74 0.46 26.56
CA GLU A 324 24.11 -0.85 26.72
C GLU A 324 22.83 -0.89 25.86
N ASP A 325 22.70 -1.94 25.05
CA ASP A 325 21.59 -2.12 24.13
C ASP A 325 20.29 -1.86 24.90
N ILE A 326 19.60 -0.75 24.59
CA ILE A 326 18.41 -0.26 25.32
C ILE A 326 17.34 -1.34 25.41
N ALA A 327 17.31 -2.26 24.45
CA ALA A 327 16.43 -3.41 24.48
C ALA A 327 16.76 -4.40 25.62
N MET A 328 18.03 -4.52 26.02
CA MET A 328 18.48 -5.28 27.20
C MET A 328 18.03 -4.60 28.50
N LEU A 329 18.29 -3.28 28.66
CA LEU A 329 17.89 -2.52 29.85
C LEU A 329 16.36 -2.55 30.09
N SER A 330 15.58 -2.66 29.03
CA SER A 330 14.11 -2.66 29.11
C SER A 330 13.47 -3.99 29.58
N ARG A 331 14.26 -5.04 29.86
CA ARG A 331 13.77 -6.36 30.28
C ARG A 331 14.00 -6.59 31.78
N GLN A 332 12.90 -6.68 32.54
CA GLN A 332 12.93 -7.16 33.93
C GLN A 332 13.40 -8.62 34.00
N GLY A 333 14.48 -8.89 34.73
CA GLY A 333 14.97 -10.24 35.03
C GLY A 333 16.48 -10.46 34.90
N GLY A 334 17.26 -9.46 34.47
CA GLY A 334 18.70 -9.60 34.27
C GLY A 334 19.07 -10.69 33.25
N ASP A 335 20.36 -10.96 33.08
CA ASP A 335 20.84 -12.00 32.14
C ASP A 335 20.61 -13.44 32.64
N GLY A 336 20.12 -13.62 33.88
CA GLY A 336 19.97 -14.92 34.53
C GLY A 336 19.09 -15.91 33.75
N TRP A 337 17.95 -15.45 33.22
CA TRP A 337 17.03 -16.33 32.49
C TRP A 337 17.59 -16.84 31.15
N ARG A 338 18.61 -16.18 30.58
CA ARG A 338 19.29 -16.65 29.36
C ARG A 338 20.26 -17.78 29.66
N LYS A 339 20.95 -17.71 30.81
CA LYS A 339 21.88 -18.75 31.26
C LYS A 339 21.17 -20.08 31.55
N GLU A 340 19.91 -20.04 31.97
CA GLU A 340 19.11 -21.24 32.27
C GLU A 340 18.46 -21.91 31.04
N ARG A 341 18.49 -21.28 29.85
CA ARG A 341 17.85 -21.81 28.62
C ARG A 341 18.82 -22.29 27.55
N THR A 342 20.06 -22.65 27.91
CA THR A 342 20.96 -23.41 27.04
C THR A 342 20.44 -24.85 26.89
N GLY A 343 19.47 -25.03 26.00
CA GLY A 343 19.03 -26.35 25.57
C GLY A 343 20.14 -27.09 24.84
N SER A 344 20.20 -28.40 25.06
CA SER A 344 21.25 -29.39 24.78
C SER A 344 21.62 -29.65 23.32
N LYS A 345 21.56 -28.64 22.44
CA LYS A 345 22.09 -28.75 21.08
C LYS A 345 23.21 -27.74 20.94
N ASN A 346 24.42 -28.24 20.66
CA ASN A 346 25.73 -27.56 20.54
C ASN A 346 25.79 -26.40 19.53
N GLY A 347 24.77 -25.55 19.46
CA GLY A 347 24.76 -24.33 18.68
C GLY A 347 25.13 -23.18 19.61
N VAL A 348 26.26 -22.54 19.30
CA VAL A 348 26.59 -21.19 19.76
C VAL A 348 25.33 -20.33 19.56
N VAL A 349 24.61 -20.04 20.65
CA VAL A 349 23.55 -19.04 20.62
C VAL A 349 24.29 -17.73 20.49
N VAL A 350 24.58 -17.32 19.25
CA VAL A 350 24.92 -15.94 18.94
C VAL A 350 23.78 -15.13 19.54
N GLU A 351 24.07 -14.40 20.60
CA GLU A 351 23.12 -13.58 21.32
C GLU A 351 22.44 -12.66 20.32
N GLN A 352 21.26 -13.07 19.83
CA GLN A 352 20.53 -12.23 18.91
C GLN A 352 20.10 -11.01 19.71
N LYS A 353 20.83 -9.90 19.49
CA LYS A 353 20.58 -8.61 20.11
C LYS A 353 19.08 -8.35 20.07
N ALA A 354 18.50 -8.08 21.24
CA ALA A 354 17.07 -7.95 21.36
C ALA A 354 16.61 -6.81 20.44
N THR A 355 15.95 -7.13 19.33
CA THR A 355 15.66 -6.09 18.31
C THR A 355 14.55 -5.15 18.77
N ARG A 356 13.71 -5.57 19.72
CA ARG A 356 12.50 -4.87 20.17
C ARG A 356 12.69 -4.31 21.57
N VAL A 357 12.50 -3.00 21.70
CA VAL A 357 12.48 -2.25 22.97
C VAL A 357 11.11 -2.39 23.63
N ASN A 358 11.08 -2.66 24.94
CA ASN A 358 9.85 -2.62 25.72
C ASN A 358 9.57 -1.17 26.16
N TRP A 359 8.76 -0.45 25.39
CA TRP A 359 8.45 0.96 25.67
C TRP A 359 7.60 1.18 26.93
N TYR A 360 6.97 0.14 27.49
CA TYR A 360 6.20 0.21 28.74
C TYR A 360 7.06 0.02 29.99
N HIS A 361 8.40 -0.06 29.82
CA HIS A 361 9.31 -0.15 30.96
C HIS A 361 9.22 1.12 31.81
N PRO A 362 9.12 1.05 33.15
CA PRO A 362 8.92 2.22 34.01
C PRO A 362 9.89 3.37 33.75
N LEU A 363 11.17 3.06 33.54
CA LEU A 363 12.20 4.08 33.22
C LEU A 363 11.92 4.85 31.93
N LEU A 364 11.41 4.19 30.88
CA LEU A 364 11.10 4.84 29.61
C LEU A 364 9.72 5.49 29.64
N TRP A 365 8.77 4.85 30.33
CA TRP A 365 7.37 5.27 30.35
C TRP A 365 7.16 6.60 31.05
N VAL A 366 7.92 6.90 32.11
CA VAL A 366 7.84 8.21 32.81
C VAL A 366 8.08 9.36 31.83
N HIS A 367 9.14 9.29 31.02
CA HIS A 367 9.42 10.31 30.00
C HIS A 367 8.32 10.41 28.93
N ILE A 368 7.78 9.27 28.49
CA ILE A 368 6.68 9.23 27.50
C ILE A 368 5.43 9.91 28.08
N ASN A 369 5.09 9.61 29.33
CA ASN A 369 3.92 10.15 30.03
C ASN A 369 4.02 11.66 30.25
N ASP A 370 5.18 12.14 30.71
CA ASP A 370 5.40 13.55 30.98
C ASP A 370 5.30 14.40 29.71
N ILE A 371 5.86 13.93 28.60
CA ILE A 371 5.79 14.63 27.32
C ILE A 371 4.37 14.59 26.75
N ALA A 372 3.65 13.48 26.88
CA ALA A 372 2.29 13.35 26.38
C ALA A 372 1.33 14.38 26.98
N ALA A 373 1.44 14.63 28.29
CA ALA A 373 0.68 15.68 28.97
C ALA A 373 1.01 17.07 28.42
N ARG A 374 2.30 17.37 28.15
CA ARG A 374 2.74 18.68 27.63
C ARG A 374 2.27 18.97 26.21
N VAL A 375 2.21 17.94 25.35
CA VAL A 375 1.87 18.09 23.92
C VAL A 375 0.43 17.69 23.59
N ASN A 376 -0.45 17.66 24.59
CA ASN A 376 -1.88 17.35 24.45
C ASN A 376 -2.15 16.03 23.71
N PHE A 377 -1.36 14.99 24.01
CA PHE A 377 -1.50 13.65 23.44
C PHE A 377 -1.44 13.59 21.90
N SER A 378 -0.71 14.51 21.24
CA SER A 378 -0.47 14.42 19.80
C SER A 378 0.62 13.38 19.49
N PRO A 379 0.33 12.28 18.76
CA PRO A 379 1.30 11.20 18.55
C PRO A 379 2.60 11.66 17.86
N SER A 380 2.46 12.55 16.87
CA SER A 380 3.61 13.09 16.12
C SER A 380 4.47 14.01 16.99
N ALA A 381 3.82 14.81 17.85
CA ALA A 381 4.52 15.72 18.74
C ALA A 381 5.26 14.95 19.85
N ILE A 382 4.65 13.91 20.42
CA ILE A 382 5.28 13.04 21.42
C ILE A 382 6.55 12.40 20.84
N GLU A 383 6.46 11.77 19.67
CA GLU A 383 7.62 11.17 19.02
C GLU A 383 8.73 12.21 18.77
N HIS A 384 8.38 13.37 18.22
CA HIS A 384 9.34 14.42 17.91
C HIS A 384 10.06 14.92 19.17
N HIS A 385 9.32 15.21 20.24
CA HIS A 385 9.90 15.67 21.51
C HIS A 385 10.75 14.60 22.20
N LEU A 386 10.33 13.33 22.18
CA LEU A 386 11.12 12.23 22.74
C LEU A 386 12.46 12.06 22.01
N LYS A 387 12.44 12.10 20.68
CA LYS A 387 13.65 12.04 19.85
C LYS A 387 14.55 13.26 20.03
N LEU A 388 13.98 14.43 20.24
CA LEU A 388 14.74 15.66 20.44
C LEU A 388 15.43 15.69 21.81
N GLN A 389 14.73 15.27 22.88
CA GLN A 389 15.28 15.31 24.23
C GLN A 389 16.30 14.19 24.49
N ASN A 390 16.00 12.97 24.06
CA ASN A 390 16.82 11.79 24.31
C ASN A 390 16.94 10.94 23.04
N PRO A 391 17.68 11.41 22.01
CA PRO A 391 17.76 10.74 20.71
C PRO A 391 18.31 9.32 20.83
N ALA A 392 19.24 9.05 21.75
CA ALA A 392 19.78 7.72 21.96
C ALA A 392 18.70 6.72 22.38
N LEU A 393 17.89 7.06 23.38
CA LEU A 393 16.85 6.20 23.95
C LEU A 393 15.64 6.01 23.01
N PHE A 394 15.22 7.09 22.34
CA PHE A 394 13.97 7.12 21.57
C PHE A 394 14.15 7.14 20.05
N SER A 395 15.36 6.93 19.53
CA SER A 395 15.64 6.88 18.08
C SER A 395 14.68 5.96 17.31
N ARG A 396 14.29 4.83 17.91
CA ARG A 396 13.46 3.78 17.30
C ARG A 396 11.97 3.90 17.60
N ILE A 397 11.54 4.88 18.40
CA ILE A 397 10.11 5.10 18.62
C ILE A 397 9.49 5.70 17.35
N ASN A 398 8.30 5.25 16.97
CA ASN A 398 7.61 5.69 15.75
C ASN A 398 6.22 6.23 16.10
N LYS A 399 5.73 7.25 15.37
CA LYS A 399 4.39 7.82 15.50
C LYS A 399 3.29 6.76 15.58
N GLY A 400 3.36 5.75 14.71
CA GLY A 400 2.35 4.70 14.65
C GLY A 400 2.27 3.86 15.93
N THR A 401 3.40 3.68 16.63
CA THR A 401 3.44 3.00 17.92
C THR A 401 2.73 3.84 19.00
N VAL A 402 3.08 5.13 19.08
CA VAL A 402 2.47 6.07 20.04
C VAL A 402 0.98 6.26 19.78
N SER A 403 0.57 6.34 18.51
CA SER A 403 -0.84 6.49 18.13
C SER A 403 -1.72 5.35 18.60
N ARG A 404 -1.20 4.11 18.71
CA ARG A 404 -1.94 2.96 19.23
C ARG A 404 -2.10 3.00 20.76
N TRP A 405 -1.28 3.78 21.44
CA TRP A 405 -1.34 3.92 22.89
C TRP A 405 -2.37 4.94 23.35
N ILE A 406 -2.76 5.85 22.47
CA ILE A 406 -3.71 6.93 22.75
C ILE A 406 -5.13 6.45 22.41
N SER A 407 -6.10 6.85 23.22
CA SER A 407 -7.52 6.58 22.94
C SER A 407 -7.97 7.40 21.73
N GLU A 408 -8.77 6.81 20.83
CA GLU A 408 -9.29 7.53 19.65
C GLU A 408 -10.25 8.66 20.05
N ASP A 409 -11.05 8.43 21.11
CA ASP A 409 -12.11 9.35 21.53
C ASP A 409 -11.62 10.45 22.48
N LYS A 410 -10.49 10.23 23.17
CA LYS A 410 -10.05 11.07 24.29
C LYS A 410 -8.55 11.33 24.21
N LYS A 411 -8.14 12.55 24.56
CA LYS A 411 -6.72 12.94 24.70
C LYS A 411 -6.12 12.35 25.98
N GLN A 412 -6.09 11.03 26.07
CA GLN A 412 -5.53 10.27 27.19
C GLN A 412 -4.99 8.92 26.68
N TRP A 413 -4.21 8.23 27.51
CA TRP A 413 -3.81 6.86 27.22
C TRP A 413 -5.02 5.93 27.14
N SER A 414 -4.99 4.99 26.20
CA SER A 414 -6.00 3.94 26.11
C SER A 414 -5.94 3.04 27.35
N GLU A 415 -7.08 2.49 27.75
CA GLU A 415 -7.15 1.61 28.93
C GLU A 415 -6.23 0.39 28.78
N ALA A 416 -6.09 -0.13 27.56
CA ALA A 416 -5.15 -1.21 27.23
C ALA A 416 -3.69 -0.81 27.50
N THR A 417 -3.33 0.43 27.21
CA THR A 417 -1.99 0.98 27.47
C THR A 417 -1.74 1.07 28.95
N LEU A 418 -2.67 1.64 29.73
CA LEU A 418 -2.55 1.72 31.19
C LEU A 418 -2.41 0.32 31.82
N LYS A 419 -3.18 -0.67 31.34
CA LYS A 419 -3.03 -2.07 31.77
C LYS A 419 -1.66 -2.66 31.43
N ASN A 420 -1.07 -2.32 30.29
CA ASN A 420 0.28 -2.80 29.91
C ASN A 420 1.39 -2.13 30.73
N VAL A 421 1.23 -0.84 31.04
CA VAL A 421 2.13 -0.09 31.92
C VAL A 421 2.11 -0.66 33.32
N ALA A 422 0.93 -0.92 33.89
CA ALA A 422 0.77 -1.54 35.20
C ALA A 422 1.43 -2.93 35.28
N ARG A 423 1.46 -3.68 34.17
CA ARG A 423 2.15 -4.98 34.08
C ARG A 423 3.66 -4.86 33.90
N GLY A 424 4.19 -3.69 33.56
CA GLY A 424 5.60 -3.47 33.22
C GLY A 424 6.09 -4.24 31.99
N LYS A 425 5.17 -4.84 31.22
CA LYS A 425 5.50 -5.78 30.14
C LYS A 425 4.70 -5.43 28.89
N ALA A 426 5.41 -5.14 27.79
CA ALA A 426 4.82 -5.26 26.46
C ALA A 426 4.28 -6.68 26.32
N LEU A 427 2.98 -6.84 26.07
CA LEU A 427 2.40 -8.12 25.67
C LEU A 427 3.26 -8.64 24.53
N ALA A 428 4.03 -9.70 24.80
CA ALA A 428 4.90 -10.34 23.82
C ALA A 428 4.02 -10.62 22.61
N GLY A 429 4.33 -9.94 21.49
CA GLY A 429 3.39 -9.70 20.40
C GLY A 429 2.38 -10.81 20.22
N THR A 430 1.10 -10.47 20.38
CA THR A 430 -0.07 -11.35 20.24
C THR A 430 -0.21 -11.98 18.83
N GLY A 431 0.79 -11.83 17.96
CA GLY A 431 0.84 -12.40 16.61
C GLY A 431 0.87 -13.94 16.56
N ARG A 432 0.92 -14.64 17.70
CA ARG A 432 0.66 -16.10 17.77
C ARG A 432 -0.47 -16.48 18.72
N VAL A 433 -1.23 -15.52 19.25
CA VAL A 433 -2.38 -15.83 20.10
C VAL A 433 -3.62 -16.10 19.23
N GLY A 434 -3.63 -15.66 17.97
CA GLY A 434 -4.86 -15.55 17.16
C GLY A 434 -5.43 -16.80 16.49
N VAL A 435 -4.71 -17.93 16.38
CA VAL A 435 -5.29 -19.11 15.69
C VAL A 435 -6.32 -19.80 16.58
N LEU A 436 -5.98 -20.05 17.84
CA LEU A 436 -6.87 -20.73 18.79
C LEU A 436 -7.75 -19.78 19.60
N SER A 437 -7.54 -18.46 19.51
CA SER A 437 -8.40 -17.48 20.21
C SER A 437 -9.86 -17.50 19.75
N LYS A 438 -10.11 -17.89 18.49
CA LYS A 438 -11.48 -18.03 17.96
C LYS A 438 -12.17 -19.33 18.42
N HIS A 439 -11.40 -20.22 19.01
CA HIS A 439 -11.81 -21.58 19.39
C HIS A 439 -11.47 -21.83 20.87
N PRO A 440 -12.11 -21.11 21.82
CA PRO A 440 -11.87 -21.30 23.25
C PRO A 440 -12.09 -22.75 23.69
N GLU A 441 -12.99 -23.48 23.04
CA GLU A 441 -13.25 -24.90 23.23
C GLU A 441 -12.01 -25.77 22.97
N VAL A 442 -11.27 -25.49 21.90
CA VAL A 442 -10.04 -26.23 21.57
C VAL A 442 -8.93 -25.92 22.57
N VAL A 443 -8.86 -24.68 23.06
CA VAL A 443 -7.90 -24.30 24.11
C VAL A 443 -8.21 -25.01 25.43
N LEU A 444 -9.49 -25.11 25.81
CA LEU A 444 -9.91 -25.83 27.00
C LEU A 444 -9.62 -27.32 26.87
N GLU A 445 -9.85 -27.91 25.71
CA GLU A 445 -9.56 -29.33 25.46
C GLU A 445 -8.05 -29.63 25.53
N ILE A 446 -7.20 -28.81 24.91
CA ILE A 446 -5.73 -28.94 25.02
C ILE A 446 -5.28 -28.81 26.48
N LYS A 447 -5.85 -27.85 27.22
CA LYS A 447 -5.54 -27.70 28.66
C LYS A 447 -5.94 -28.93 29.46
N ARG A 448 -7.14 -29.48 29.19
CA ARG A 448 -7.65 -30.70 29.83
C ARG A 448 -6.73 -31.89 29.57
N GLN A 449 -6.35 -32.14 28.32
CA GLN A 449 -5.45 -33.23 27.94
C GLN A 449 -4.06 -33.08 28.58
N LEU A 450 -3.50 -31.87 28.58
CA LEU A 450 -2.21 -31.58 29.23
C LEU A 450 -2.25 -31.64 30.76
N GLN A 451 -3.44 -31.62 31.35
CA GLN A 451 -3.65 -31.82 32.78
C GLN A 451 -3.76 -33.32 33.08
N GLN A 452 -4.56 -34.06 32.30
CA GLN A 452 -4.66 -35.52 32.41
C GLN A 452 -3.29 -36.21 32.27
N LEU A 453 -2.45 -35.77 31.34
CA LEU A 453 -1.08 -36.27 31.19
C LEU A 453 -0.17 -35.97 32.39
N ARG A 454 -0.44 -34.88 33.11
CA ARG A 454 0.27 -34.55 34.36
C ARG A 454 -0.22 -35.40 35.52
N ASP A 455 -1.53 -35.58 35.60
CA ASP A 455 -2.16 -36.38 36.65
C ASP A 455 -1.78 -37.87 36.48
N SER A 456 -1.53 -38.32 35.25
CA SER A 456 -1.00 -39.67 34.95
C SER A 456 0.51 -39.83 35.21
N GLY A 457 1.19 -38.81 35.74
CA GLY A 457 2.60 -38.88 36.12
C GLY A 457 3.60 -38.94 34.97
N ILE A 458 3.20 -38.63 33.72
CA ILE A 458 4.11 -38.65 32.57
C ILE A 458 4.90 -37.32 32.52
N PRO A 459 6.22 -37.32 32.74
CA PRO A 459 7.02 -36.11 32.69
C PRO A 459 7.06 -35.54 31.26
N LYS A 460 6.84 -34.23 31.13
CA LYS A 460 6.68 -33.48 29.86
C LYS A 460 7.92 -33.40 28.95
N GLY A 461 8.87 -34.32 29.06
CA GLY A 461 10.17 -34.26 28.37
C GLY A 461 10.38 -35.27 27.24
N LEU A 462 9.58 -36.33 27.15
CA LEU A 462 9.80 -37.37 26.15
C LEU A 462 8.95 -37.09 24.92
N SER A 463 9.57 -36.44 23.93
CA SER A 463 9.06 -36.52 22.54
C SER A 463 9.07 -38.00 22.17
N ALA A 464 7.89 -38.54 21.90
CA ALA A 464 7.74 -39.87 21.34
C ALA A 464 8.59 -39.95 20.06
N GLU A 465 9.66 -40.74 20.11
CA GLU A 465 10.22 -41.34 18.91
C GLU A 465 9.07 -42.03 18.17
N GLN A 466 8.97 -41.77 16.86
CA GLN A 466 8.02 -42.47 16.01
C GLN A 466 8.26 -43.98 16.17
N PRO A 467 7.21 -44.81 16.31
CA PRO A 467 7.39 -46.25 16.25
C PRO A 467 7.91 -46.60 14.84
N GLU A 468 9.15 -47.07 14.77
CA GLU A 468 9.72 -47.64 13.56
C GLU A 468 8.86 -48.80 13.06
N LEU A 469 8.58 -48.78 11.76
CA LEU A 469 7.98 -49.91 11.04
C LEU A 469 8.95 -51.11 11.11
N PRO A 470 8.44 -52.35 11.20
CA PRO A 470 9.28 -53.54 11.29
C PRO A 470 10.05 -53.76 9.98
N HIS A 471 11.36 -53.53 10.03
CA HIS A 471 12.30 -53.91 8.98
C HIS A 471 12.53 -55.43 9.01
N LEU A 472 12.44 -56.03 7.82
CA LEU A 472 12.80 -57.43 7.53
C LEU A 472 14.28 -57.71 7.83
N PRO A 473 14.64 -58.97 8.16
CA PRO A 473 15.98 -59.33 8.58
C PRO A 473 16.95 -59.37 7.39
N ARG A 474 18.13 -58.77 7.57
CA ARG A 474 19.31 -59.08 6.77
C ARG A 474 20.52 -59.24 7.68
N ASP A 475 21.27 -60.27 7.33
CA ASP A 475 22.28 -61.00 8.08
C ASP A 475 23.49 -60.18 8.58
N PRO A 476 24.23 -60.73 9.57
CA PRO A 476 25.34 -60.06 10.23
C PRO A 476 26.66 -60.36 9.52
N GLU A 477 27.59 -59.40 9.50
CA GLU A 477 29.00 -59.70 9.73
C GLU A 477 29.86 -58.44 9.91
N LYS A 478 30.71 -58.52 10.94
CA LYS A 478 32.02 -57.87 11.14
C LYS A 478 32.02 -56.34 11.32
N SER A 479 32.77 -55.72 12.22
CA SER A 479 33.67 -56.04 13.34
C SER A 479 34.45 -54.73 13.60
N GLN A 480 35.12 -54.62 14.75
CA GLN A 480 36.14 -53.63 15.11
C GLN A 480 35.60 -52.32 15.74
N SER A 481 35.56 -52.21 17.07
CA SER A 481 36.67 -52.02 18.02
C SER A 481 37.14 -50.56 18.12
N GLY A 482 37.04 -49.98 19.30
CA GLY A 482 37.57 -48.66 19.60
C GLY A 482 37.27 -48.23 21.02
N SER A 483 37.94 -48.86 21.98
CA SER A 483 38.01 -48.48 23.38
C SER A 483 38.59 -47.07 23.57
N PHE A 484 37.99 -46.26 24.44
CA PHE A 484 38.75 -45.22 25.14
C PHE A 484 38.18 -44.98 26.55
N THR A 485 38.97 -45.39 27.53
CA THR A 485 38.87 -45.09 28.97
C THR A 485 39.61 -43.76 29.21
N ILE A 486 39.21 -42.97 30.23
CA ILE A 486 40.08 -42.37 31.29
C ILE A 486 39.45 -41.12 31.95
N PHE A 487 39.33 -41.22 33.30
CA PHE A 487 39.37 -40.21 34.37
C PHE A 487 38.33 -39.06 34.39
N GLY A 488 37.82 -38.59 35.52
CA GLY A 488 38.14 -38.80 36.94
C GLY A 488 37.68 -37.57 37.75
N ASN A 489 37.37 -37.78 39.03
CA ASN A 489 37.15 -36.79 40.11
C ASN A 489 35.85 -35.96 40.03
N GLY A 490 34.96 -35.91 41.02
CA GLY A 490 35.14 -36.08 42.46
C GLY A 490 35.26 -34.71 43.14
N MET A 491 34.15 -34.09 43.55
CA MET A 491 34.16 -33.19 44.72
C MET A 491 32.74 -32.92 45.24
N GLN A 492 32.49 -33.49 46.42
CA GLN A 492 31.47 -33.07 47.37
C GLN A 492 31.75 -31.64 47.84
N ARG A 493 30.72 -30.80 48.00
CA ARG A 493 30.66 -29.86 49.14
C ARG A 493 29.24 -29.70 49.68
N HIS A 494 29.24 -29.61 50.99
CA HIS A 494 28.15 -29.64 51.95
C HIS A 494 27.28 -28.38 51.97
N ARG A 495 26.08 -28.63 52.52
CA ARG A 495 25.10 -27.72 53.13
C ARG A 495 25.70 -26.54 53.91
N HIS A 496 25.00 -25.42 53.95
CA HIS A 496 24.57 -24.82 55.23
C HIS A 496 23.38 -23.85 55.07
N CYS A 497 22.44 -24.00 56.00
CA CYS A 497 21.28 -23.17 56.27
C CYS A 497 21.66 -21.74 56.68
N ALA A 498 20.78 -20.78 56.38
CA ALA A 498 20.47 -19.68 57.30
C ALA A 498 18.99 -19.29 57.17
N LYS A 499 18.30 -19.41 58.30
CA LYS A 499 16.95 -18.92 58.60
C LYS A 499 16.99 -17.43 58.93
N GLY A 500 15.85 -16.76 58.75
CA GLY A 500 15.49 -15.53 59.45
C GLY A 500 15.01 -14.45 58.48
N LEU A 501 13.97 -13.67 58.75
CA LEU A 501 13.12 -13.52 59.92
C LEU A 501 11.84 -12.80 59.47
N TYR A 502 10.80 -12.98 60.27
CA TYR A 502 9.47 -12.39 60.18
C TYR A 502 9.46 -10.85 60.11
N GLY A 503 8.44 -10.31 59.46
CA GLY A 503 8.09 -8.89 59.54
C GLY A 503 6.75 -8.60 58.87
N GLY A 504 5.65 -8.98 59.53
CA GLY A 504 4.29 -8.59 59.12
C GLY A 504 3.91 -7.19 59.60
N ARG A 505 2.90 -6.60 58.95
CA ARG A 505 1.81 -5.75 59.51
C ARG A 505 1.02 -5.11 58.35
N THR A 506 -0.18 -5.61 58.06
CA THR A 506 -1.51 -5.11 58.48
C THR A 506 -2.00 -3.89 57.70
N LEU A 507 -3.06 -4.13 56.92
CA LEU A 507 -4.03 -3.16 56.40
C LEU A 507 -4.95 -2.66 57.53
N PRO A 508 -5.61 -1.51 57.32
CA PRO A 508 -7.07 -1.41 57.56
C PRO A 508 -7.73 -0.92 56.26
N SER A 509 -8.72 -1.61 55.69
CA SER A 509 -10.13 -1.67 56.14
C SER A 509 -10.70 -0.30 56.51
N SER A 510 -11.41 0.31 55.55
CA SER A 510 -12.55 1.18 55.85
C SER A 510 -13.52 1.09 54.69
N ALA A 511 -14.74 0.69 55.04
CA ALA A 511 -15.88 0.57 54.19
C ALA A 511 -16.75 1.83 54.30
N MET A 512 -17.52 2.07 53.23
CA MET A 512 -18.84 2.74 53.18
C MET A 512 -18.90 4.27 53.35
N PRO A 513 -20.00 4.91 52.88
CA PRO A 513 -21.18 4.34 52.21
C PRO A 513 -21.20 4.43 50.68
#